data_AF-A0A2D2D260-F1
#
_entry.id   AF-A0A2D2D260-F1
#
_cell.length_a   1.000
_cell.length_b   1.000
_cell.length_c   1.000
_cell.angle_alpha   90.00
_cell.angle_beta   90.00
_cell.angle_gamma   90.00
#
_symmetry.space_group_name_H-M   'P 1'
#
loop_
_entity.id
_entity.type
_entity.pdbx_description
1 polymer ?
#
loop_
_entity_poly.entity_id
_entity_poly.type
_entity_poly.pdbx_seq_one_letter_code
_entity_poly.pdbx_strand_id
1 'polypeptide(L)'
;MRISANFVIVGRRLIPREHIAFVESYDASANPRFQTSRDFQGRVVMVNRDSILIEETPQAFAEASGFRMLPIDKVATNPLVHFRVETFVPAEGFTPAKAYATRLLWRDLDGNDQSRLLLSDPETVLAIAVTGEAPAPPSQTTRRGTPRKRARQSGQRAPNP
;
A
#
# COMPACT_ATOMS: atom_id res chain seq x y z
N MET A 1 -16.69 -17.61 4.26
CA MET A 1 -16.65 -16.39 5.09
C MET A 1 -18.01 -15.71 5.01
N ARG A 2 -18.77 -15.61 6.11
CA ARG A 2 -20.01 -14.82 6.18
C ARG A 2 -19.69 -13.57 6.99
N ILE A 3 -19.86 -12.40 6.38
CA ILE A 3 -19.52 -11.12 6.98
C ILE A 3 -20.81 -10.49 7.49
N SER A 4 -20.90 -10.29 8.80
CA SER A 4 -21.81 -9.31 9.38
C SER A 4 -21.00 -8.03 9.53
N ALA A 5 -21.54 -6.88 9.10
CA ALA A 5 -20.83 -5.65 8.75
C ALA A 5 -19.87 -5.03 9.80
N ASN A 6 -19.76 -5.56 11.02
CA ASN A 6 -19.06 -4.94 12.14
C ASN A 6 -17.86 -5.74 12.67
N PHE A 7 -17.67 -7.00 12.26
CA PHE A 7 -16.57 -7.82 12.75
C PHE A 7 -15.96 -8.71 11.65
N VAL A 8 -14.68 -9.05 11.82
CA VAL A 8 -13.98 -10.02 11.00
C VAL A 8 -13.75 -11.29 11.84
N ILE A 9 -13.97 -12.44 11.21
CA ILE A 9 -13.71 -13.73 11.84
C ILE A 9 -12.30 -14.18 11.45
N VAL A 10 -11.45 -14.42 12.46
CA VAL A 10 -10.10 -14.97 12.28
C VAL A 10 -9.99 -16.25 13.09
N GLY A 11 -10.01 -17.40 12.41
CA GLY A 11 -10.14 -18.71 13.05
C GLY A 11 -11.44 -18.79 13.87
N ARG A 12 -11.32 -18.83 15.21
CA ARG A 12 -12.45 -18.84 16.15
C ARG A 12 -12.73 -17.48 16.81
N ARG A 13 -11.96 -16.44 16.48
CA ARG A 13 -12.06 -15.11 17.09
C ARG A 13 -12.99 -14.23 16.24
N LEU A 14 -13.91 -13.53 16.88
CA LEU A 14 -14.66 -12.43 16.28
C LEU A 14 -13.96 -11.13 16.70
N ILE A 15 -13.43 -10.39 15.75
CA ILE A 15 -12.64 -9.19 15.99
C ILE A 15 -13.44 -8.00 15.44
N PRO A 16 -13.76 -6.98 16.25
CA PRO A 16 -14.35 -5.74 15.74
C PRO A 16 -13.47 -5.15 14.63
N ARG A 17 -14.08 -4.75 13.53
CA ARG A 17 -13.31 -4.34 12.34
C ARG A 17 -12.43 -3.13 12.65
N GLU A 18 -12.93 -2.19 13.44
CA GLU A 18 -12.22 -1.00 13.92
C GLU A 18 -10.98 -1.30 14.78
N HIS A 19 -10.86 -2.51 15.34
CA HIS A 19 -9.68 -2.93 16.09
C HIS A 19 -8.55 -3.41 15.20
N ILE A 20 -8.77 -3.57 13.89
CA ILE A 20 -7.74 -4.01 12.95
C ILE A 20 -7.12 -2.79 12.28
N ALA A 21 -5.81 -2.61 12.40
CA ALA A 21 -5.09 -1.54 11.69
C ALA A 21 -4.89 -1.92 10.22
N PHE A 22 -4.18 -3.02 9.97
CA PHE A 22 -3.90 -3.52 8.63
C PHE A 22 -3.58 -5.01 8.66
N VAL A 23 -3.50 -5.61 7.49
CA VAL A 23 -3.02 -6.99 7.28
C VAL A 23 -1.78 -6.93 6.40
N GLU A 24 -0.73 -7.65 6.76
CA GLU A 24 0.52 -7.69 6.00
C GLU A 24 0.92 -9.13 5.68
N SER A 25 1.80 -9.32 4.70
CA SER A 25 2.35 -10.66 4.41
C SER A 25 3.15 -11.18 5.60
N TYR A 26 2.97 -12.46 5.93
CA TYR A 26 3.83 -13.16 6.88
C TYR A 26 4.99 -13.84 6.16
N ASP A 27 6.19 -13.70 6.69
CA ASP A 27 7.39 -14.39 6.22
C ASP A 27 7.88 -15.35 7.32
N ALA A 28 7.66 -16.64 7.13
CA ALA A 28 8.10 -17.67 8.07
C ALA A 28 9.64 -17.75 8.17
N SER A 29 10.37 -17.37 7.11
CA SER A 29 11.84 -17.40 7.11
C SER A 29 12.44 -16.38 8.07
N ALA A 30 11.70 -15.30 8.36
CA ALA A 30 12.09 -14.31 9.37
C ALA A 30 12.03 -14.87 10.80
N ASN A 31 11.34 -15.99 11.04
CA ASN A 31 11.19 -16.63 12.35
C ASN A 31 11.46 -18.15 12.28
N PRO A 32 12.71 -18.58 12.05
CA PRO A 32 13.03 -19.99 11.78
C PRO A 32 12.78 -20.93 12.97
N ARG A 33 12.63 -20.39 14.18
CA ARG A 33 12.30 -21.18 15.40
C ARG A 33 10.81 -21.44 15.57
N PHE A 34 9.95 -20.77 14.79
CA PHE A 34 8.52 -20.94 14.88
C PHE A 34 8.09 -22.15 14.03
N GLN A 35 7.79 -23.27 14.69
CA GLN A 35 7.34 -24.50 14.05
C GLN A 35 5.82 -24.60 14.17
N THR A 36 5.14 -24.65 13.03
CA THR A 36 3.68 -24.77 12.93
C THR A 36 3.34 -25.68 11.77
N SER A 37 2.27 -26.46 11.88
CA SER A 37 1.71 -27.23 10.77
C SER A 37 0.80 -26.41 9.86
N ARG A 38 0.53 -25.15 10.23
CA ARG A 38 -0.36 -24.23 9.50
C ARG A 38 0.44 -23.38 8.52
N ASP A 39 -0.08 -23.23 7.31
CA ASP A 39 0.51 -22.41 6.26
C ASP A 39 0.07 -20.94 6.40
N PHE A 40 0.65 -20.22 7.37
CA PHE A 40 0.33 -18.82 7.56
C PHE A 40 0.89 -17.97 6.41
N GLN A 41 0.04 -17.15 5.81
CA GLN A 41 0.39 -16.28 4.66
C GLN A 41 0.27 -14.79 5.02
N GLY A 42 -0.45 -14.47 6.08
CA GLY A 42 -0.70 -13.10 6.52
C GLY A 42 -0.59 -12.92 8.03
N ARG A 43 -0.45 -11.65 8.43
CA ARG A 43 -0.50 -11.20 9.81
C ARG A 43 -1.50 -10.04 9.90
N VAL A 44 -2.56 -10.25 10.66
CA VAL A 44 -3.50 -9.20 11.05
C VAL A 44 -2.86 -8.42 12.18
N VAL A 45 -2.65 -7.12 11.99
CA VAL A 45 -2.11 -6.20 12.99
C VAL A 45 -3.27 -5.38 13.55
N MET A 46 -3.45 -5.45 14.86
CA MET A 46 -4.49 -4.72 15.57
C MET A 46 -4.01 -3.34 16.02
N VAL A 47 -4.97 -2.43 16.22
CA VAL A 47 -4.71 -1.06 16.69
C VAL A 47 -4.02 -1.07 18.05
N ASN A 48 -4.32 -2.05 18.91
CA ASN A 48 -3.69 -2.25 20.22
C ASN A 48 -2.29 -2.92 20.14
N ARG A 49 -1.68 -3.00 18.95
CA ARG A 49 -0.37 -3.60 18.67
C ARG A 49 -0.30 -5.12 18.74
N ASP A 50 -1.38 -5.80 19.11
CA ASP A 50 -1.43 -7.26 19.00
C ASP A 50 -1.41 -7.70 17.54
N SER A 51 -1.02 -8.94 17.30
CA SER A 51 -1.08 -9.52 15.96
C SER A 51 -1.51 -10.98 15.96
N ILE A 52 -2.15 -11.38 14.85
CA ILE A 52 -2.68 -12.73 14.66
C ILE A 52 -2.25 -13.22 13.28
N LEU A 53 -1.65 -14.41 13.23
CA LEU A 53 -1.31 -15.06 11.97
C LEU A 53 -2.56 -15.69 11.34
N ILE A 54 -2.68 -15.54 10.03
CA ILE A 54 -3.79 -16.01 9.21
C ILE A 54 -3.26 -16.80 8.01
N GLU A 55 -4.06 -17.75 7.51
CA GLU A 55 -3.68 -18.59 6.36
C GLU A 55 -4.00 -17.89 5.03
N GLU A 56 -4.81 -16.83 5.08
CA GLU A 56 -5.16 -16.01 3.93
C GLU A 56 -4.08 -14.97 3.61
N THR A 57 -3.88 -14.71 2.33
CA THR A 57 -3.04 -13.58 1.89
C THR A 57 -3.69 -12.24 2.26
N PRO A 58 -2.89 -11.16 2.42
CA PRO A 58 -3.43 -9.81 2.59
C PRO A 58 -4.39 -9.40 1.47
N GLN A 59 -4.11 -9.80 0.23
CA GLN A 59 -4.97 -9.54 -0.93
C GLN A 59 -6.35 -10.19 -0.76
N ALA A 60 -6.39 -11.49 -0.48
CA ALA A 60 -7.64 -12.23 -0.30
C ALA A 60 -8.44 -11.67 0.89
N PHE A 61 -7.75 -11.32 1.98
CA PHE A 61 -8.36 -10.67 3.13
C PHE A 61 -8.98 -9.31 2.75
N ALA A 62 -8.28 -8.52 1.92
CA ALA A 62 -8.72 -7.20 1.52
C ALA A 62 -9.97 -7.25 0.66
N GLU A 63 -10.00 -8.13 -0.35
CA GLU A 63 -11.16 -8.35 -1.21
C GLU A 63 -12.37 -8.80 -0.41
N ALA A 64 -12.18 -9.73 0.54
CA ALA A 64 -13.27 -10.21 1.36
C ALA A 64 -13.77 -9.15 2.35
N SER A 65 -12.87 -8.40 2.99
CA SER A 65 -13.22 -7.51 4.12
C SER A 65 -13.36 -6.03 3.74
N GLY A 66 -13.18 -5.69 2.47
CA GLY A 66 -13.19 -4.31 1.98
C GLY A 66 -12.03 -3.47 2.53
N PHE A 67 -10.85 -4.07 2.72
CA PHE A 67 -9.63 -3.31 3.03
C PHE A 67 -9.00 -2.81 1.73
N ARG A 68 -8.15 -1.79 1.84
CA ARG A 68 -7.50 -1.17 0.68
C ARG A 68 -6.10 -1.74 0.55
N MET A 69 -5.79 -2.32 -0.61
CA MET A 69 -4.52 -2.99 -0.84
C MET A 69 -3.44 -2.04 -1.34
N LEU A 70 -2.29 -2.02 -0.66
CA LEU A 70 -1.01 -1.50 -1.14
C LEU A 70 -0.22 -2.67 -1.75
N PRO A 71 -0.21 -2.84 -3.09
CA PRO A 71 0.28 -4.05 -3.73
C PRO A 71 1.79 -4.23 -3.62
N ILE A 72 2.57 -3.14 -3.74
CA ILE A 72 4.04 -3.17 -3.63
C ILE A 72 4.46 -3.61 -2.23
N ASP A 73 3.76 -3.10 -1.21
CA ASP A 73 4.06 -3.38 0.20
C ASP A 73 3.50 -4.72 0.69
N LYS A 74 2.58 -5.32 -0.07
CA LYS A 74 1.77 -6.47 0.35
C LYS A 74 1.02 -6.19 1.67
N VAL A 75 0.46 -5.00 1.80
CA VAL A 75 -0.26 -4.53 2.99
C VAL A 75 -1.69 -4.12 2.61
N ALA A 76 -2.67 -4.67 3.31
CA ALA A 76 -4.06 -4.26 3.21
C ALA A 76 -4.42 -3.35 4.41
N THR A 77 -4.70 -2.07 4.17
CA THR A 77 -5.02 -1.08 5.20
C THR A 77 -6.53 -1.00 5.46
N ASN A 78 -6.92 -0.85 6.73
CA ASN A 78 -8.33 -0.69 7.10
C ASN A 78 -8.81 0.75 6.83
N PRO A 79 -9.84 0.97 5.98
CA PRO A 79 -10.38 2.31 5.76
C PRO A 79 -11.03 2.95 7.01
N LEU A 80 -11.30 2.18 8.06
CA LEU A 80 -11.84 2.70 9.33
C LEU A 80 -10.77 3.29 10.25
N VAL A 81 -9.49 3.10 9.96
CA VAL A 81 -8.38 3.60 10.78
C VAL A 81 -7.84 4.89 10.18
N HIS A 82 -7.67 5.91 11.03
CA HIS A 82 -7.14 7.21 10.64
C HIS A 82 -5.62 7.14 10.45
N PHE A 83 -5.22 6.84 9.21
CA PHE A 83 -3.82 6.87 8.82
C PHE A 83 -3.33 8.27 8.47
N ARG A 84 -2.08 8.55 8.79
CA ARG A 84 -1.28 9.68 8.29
C ARG A 84 -0.10 9.14 7.48
N VAL A 85 0.38 9.95 6.55
CA VAL A 85 1.47 9.57 5.64
C VAL A 85 2.58 10.61 5.75
N GLU A 86 3.81 10.16 5.94
CA GLU A 86 5.02 10.98 5.93
C GLU A 86 6.01 10.42 4.92
N THR A 87 6.77 11.30 4.25
CA THR A 87 7.96 10.88 3.50
C THR A 87 9.00 10.34 4.47
N PHE A 88 9.62 9.22 4.12
CA PHE A 88 10.70 8.64 4.92
C PHE A 88 12.07 9.02 4.35
N VAL A 89 12.90 9.62 5.20
CA VAL A 89 14.33 9.83 4.95
C VAL A 89 15.10 9.10 6.05
N PRO A 90 16.02 8.18 5.71
CA PRO A 90 16.86 7.52 6.70
C PRO A 90 17.64 8.56 7.51
N ALA A 91 17.65 8.41 8.84
CA ALA A 91 18.49 9.23 9.70
C ALA A 91 19.98 8.91 9.45
N GLU A 92 20.85 9.84 9.83
CA GLU A 92 22.30 9.62 9.76
C GLU A 92 22.69 8.34 10.53
N GLY A 93 23.49 7.48 9.89
CA GLY A 93 23.90 6.20 10.46
C GLY A 93 22.87 5.04 10.37
N PHE A 94 21.67 5.29 9.83
CA PHE A 94 20.69 4.23 9.57
C PHE A 94 20.68 3.81 8.10
N THR A 95 21.14 2.59 7.81
CA THR A 95 21.10 2.01 6.46
C THR A 95 20.00 0.94 6.40
N PRO A 96 18.78 1.28 5.93
CA PRO A 96 17.71 0.30 5.90
C PRO A 96 18.00 -0.81 4.88
N ALA A 97 17.59 -2.03 5.20
CA ALA A 97 17.73 -3.19 4.31
C ALA A 97 16.93 -3.06 2.99
N LYS A 98 15.95 -2.15 2.95
CA LYS A 98 15.14 -1.84 1.77
C LYS A 98 15.07 -0.33 1.58
N ALA A 99 14.88 0.10 0.33
CA ALA A 99 14.68 1.50 -0.02
C ALA A 99 13.26 1.96 0.35
N TYR A 100 12.98 2.06 1.66
CA TYR A 100 11.72 2.62 2.14
C TYR A 100 11.59 4.08 1.71
N ALA A 101 10.40 4.46 1.26
CA ALA A 101 10.09 5.82 0.79
C ALA A 101 9.05 6.53 1.68
N THR A 102 8.23 5.75 2.39
CA THR A 102 7.08 6.27 3.13
C THR A 102 7.01 5.71 4.54
N ARG A 103 6.53 6.54 5.48
CA ARG A 103 6.10 6.12 6.80
C ARG A 103 4.59 6.29 6.91
N LEU A 104 3.88 5.18 7.13
CA LEU A 104 2.46 5.15 7.46
C LEU A 104 2.32 5.23 8.99
N LEU A 105 1.53 6.17 9.50
CA LEU A 105 1.32 6.39 10.93
C LEU A 105 -0.15 6.23 11.31
N TRP A 106 -0.40 5.74 12.52
CA TRP A 106 -1.73 5.72 13.14
C TRP A 106 -1.59 5.88 14.65
N ARG A 107 -2.69 6.15 15.35
CA ARG A 107 -2.72 6.11 16.83
C ARG A 107 -3.28 4.79 17.31
N ASP A 108 -2.65 4.22 18.33
CA ASP A 108 -3.23 3.10 19.06
C ASP A 108 -4.30 3.55 20.06
N LEU A 109 -4.89 2.58 20.76
CA LEU A 109 -5.96 2.82 21.74
C LEU A 109 -5.49 3.61 22.97
N ASP A 110 -4.19 3.61 23.25
CA ASP A 110 -3.57 4.37 24.35
C ASP A 110 -3.15 5.79 23.90
N GLY A 111 -3.41 6.14 22.65
CA GLY A 111 -3.08 7.43 22.06
C GLY A 111 -1.63 7.59 21.63
N ASN A 112 -0.82 6.51 21.67
CA ASN A 112 0.56 6.56 21.21
C ASN A 112 0.60 6.46 19.69
N ASP A 113 1.58 7.13 19.09
CA ASP A 113 1.82 7.02 17.66
C ASP A 113 2.52 5.69 17.33
N GLN A 114 1.96 4.99 16.35
CA GLN A 114 2.52 3.79 15.74
C GLN A 114 2.93 4.11 14.31
N SER A 115 3.91 3.37 13.79
CA SER A 115 4.36 3.58 12.41
C SER A 115 4.82 2.31 11.72
N ARG A 116 4.77 2.35 10.38
CA ARG A 116 5.27 1.32 9.49
C ARG A 116 6.00 1.96 8.32
N LEU A 117 7.18 1.43 7.98
CA LEU A 117 7.90 1.82 6.78
C LEU A 117 7.39 1.04 5.56
N LEU A 118 7.17 1.77 4.47
CA LEU A 118 6.63 1.27 3.21
C LEU A 118 7.59 1.61 2.06
N LEU A 119 7.58 0.77 1.03
CA LEU A 119 8.35 0.90 -0.20
C LEU A 119 7.65 1.81 -1.21
N SER A 120 6.31 1.83 -1.21
CA SER A 120 5.53 2.72 -2.07
C SER A 120 5.83 4.18 -1.77
N ASP A 121 5.72 5.02 -2.80
CA ASP A 121 5.83 6.47 -2.71
C ASP A 121 4.69 7.08 -1.86
N PRO A 122 4.95 8.22 -1.16
CA PRO A 122 3.97 8.80 -0.25
C PRO A 122 2.64 9.14 -0.92
N GLU A 123 2.67 9.58 -2.18
CA GLU A 123 1.49 9.94 -2.96
C GLU A 123 0.60 8.73 -3.23
N THR A 124 1.18 7.60 -3.65
CA THR A 124 0.43 6.33 -3.82
C THR A 124 -0.16 5.84 -2.51
N VAL A 125 0.60 5.91 -1.41
CA VAL A 125 0.10 5.50 -0.09
C VAL A 125 -1.05 6.40 0.36
N LEU A 126 -0.94 7.72 0.17
CA LEU A 126 -1.99 8.66 0.50
C LEU A 126 -3.26 8.40 -0.31
N ALA A 127 -3.13 8.22 -1.62
CA ALA A 127 -4.24 7.92 -2.52
C ALA A 127 -4.97 6.64 -2.10
N ILE A 128 -4.24 5.56 -1.84
CA ILE A 128 -4.85 4.28 -1.51
C ILE A 128 -5.32 4.23 -0.05
N ALA A 129 -4.41 4.41 0.91
CA ALA A 129 -4.70 4.14 2.32
C ALA A 129 -5.64 5.18 2.93
N VAL A 130 -5.51 6.45 2.54
CA VAL A 130 -6.26 7.56 3.14
C VAL A 130 -7.49 7.92 2.30
N THR A 131 -7.32 8.29 1.03
CA THR A 131 -8.45 8.77 0.22
C THR A 131 -9.28 7.64 -0.40
N GLY A 132 -8.68 6.47 -0.61
CA GLY A 132 -9.33 5.32 -1.24
C GLY A 132 -9.43 5.43 -2.76
N GLU A 133 -8.61 6.30 -3.35
CA GLU A 133 -8.45 6.40 -4.79
C GLU A 133 -7.67 5.21 -5.34
N ALA A 134 -8.07 4.74 -6.52
CA ALA A 134 -7.29 3.74 -7.24
C ALA A 134 -5.94 4.36 -7.62
N PRO A 135 -4.82 3.62 -7.53
CA PRO A 135 -3.53 4.13 -7.95
C PRO A 135 -3.63 4.60 -9.39
N ALA A 136 -3.29 5.88 -9.63
CA ALA A 136 -3.16 6.38 -10.99
C ALA A 136 -2.14 5.49 -11.70
N PRO A 137 -2.39 5.02 -12.94
CA PRO A 137 -1.37 4.32 -13.69
C PRO A 137 -0.14 5.21 -13.76
N PRO A 138 1.08 4.64 -13.68
CA PRO A 138 2.30 5.42 -13.77
C PRO A 138 2.20 6.25 -15.04
N SER A 139 2.18 7.57 -14.87
CA SER A 139 2.15 8.51 -15.99
C SER A 139 3.40 8.22 -16.80
N GLN A 140 3.24 7.49 -17.91
CA GLN A 140 4.28 7.39 -18.91
C GLN A 140 4.60 8.83 -19.26
N THR A 141 5.82 9.26 -18.91
CA THR A 141 6.39 10.50 -19.36
C THR A 141 6.32 10.48 -20.88
N THR A 142 5.24 11.02 -21.43
CA THR A 142 5.10 11.26 -22.85
C THR A 142 6.17 12.29 -23.15
N ARG A 143 7.34 11.80 -23.61
CA ARG A 143 8.33 12.62 -24.29
C ARG A 143 7.53 13.38 -25.34
N ARG A 144 7.27 14.66 -25.09
CA ARG A 144 6.70 15.60 -26.05
C ARG A 144 7.60 15.54 -27.27
N GLY A 145 7.22 14.72 -28.24
CA GLY A 145 7.78 14.74 -29.57
C GLY A 145 7.51 16.12 -30.13
N THR A 146 8.57 16.88 -30.36
CA THR A 146 8.52 18.17 -31.04
C THR A 146 7.79 17.99 -32.37
N PRO A 147 6.77 18.81 -32.71
CA PRO A 147 6.09 18.67 -33.99
C PRO A 147 7.07 19.02 -35.11
N ARG A 148 7.51 18.00 -35.86
CA ARG A 148 8.32 18.16 -37.07
C ARG A 148 7.44 18.83 -38.12
N LYS A 149 7.58 20.15 -38.29
CA LYS A 149 6.91 20.93 -39.34
C LYS A 149 7.17 20.25 -40.69
N ARG A 150 6.12 19.69 -41.30
CA ARG A 150 6.13 19.24 -42.70
C ARG A 150 6.42 20.47 -43.57
N ALA A 151 7.59 20.49 -44.18
CA ALA A 151 7.94 21.39 -45.26
C ALA A 151 6.98 21.13 -46.44
N ARG A 152 6.03 22.04 -46.67
CA ARG A 152 5.33 22.14 -47.95
C ARG A 152 6.21 22.97 -48.88
N GLN A 153 6.91 22.29 -49.79
CA GLN A 153 7.44 22.90 -51.00
C GLN A 153 6.26 23.40 -51.83
N SER A 154 5.93 24.68 -51.68
CA SER A 154 5.14 25.43 -52.66
C SER A 154 6.05 25.82 -53.81
N GLY A 155 5.68 25.37 -55.01
CA GLY A 155 6.45 25.47 -56.24
C GLY A 155 6.85 26.90 -56.60
N GLN A 156 8.09 27.02 -57.05
CA GLN A 156 8.58 28.15 -57.83
C GLN A 156 7.75 28.29 -59.10
N ARG A 157 7.08 29.43 -59.24
CA ARG A 157 6.73 30.00 -60.53
C ARG A 157 7.48 31.33 -60.63
N ALA A 158 8.45 31.37 -61.53
CA ALA A 158 9.35 32.49 -61.76
C ALA A 158 8.59 33.73 -62.33
N PRO A 159 9.14 34.95 -62.19
CA PRO A 159 8.50 36.19 -62.59
C PRO A 159 8.89 36.66 -64.00
N ASN A 160 7.91 37.26 -64.70
CA ASN A 160 7.95 38.45 -65.60
C ASN A 160 8.92 38.52 -66.80
N PRO A 161 8.68 39.36 -67.84
CA PRO A 161 7.94 40.64 -67.88
C PRO A 161 6.56 40.63 -68.57
#